data_AF-A0A2U2AIF6-F1
#
_entry.id   AF-A0A2U2AIF6-F1
#
_cell.length_a   1.000
_cell.length_b   1.000
_cell.length_c   1.000
_cell.angle_alpha   90.00
_cell.angle_beta   90.00
_cell.angle_gamma   90.00
#
_symmetry.space_group_name_H-M   'P 1'
#
loop_
_entity.id
_entity.type
_entity.pdbx_description
1 polymer ?
#
loop_
_entity_poly.entity_id
_entity_poly.type
_entity_poly.pdbx_seq_one_letter_code
_entity_poly.pdbx_strand_id
1 'polypeptide(L)' 'KISKRGSPYLRRAIWIAANVAAFKDPALSKYYQGLRNRGKAHGTALGAVARKLTNIIFAVLRDNKAYIPNV' A
#
# COMPACT_ATOMS: atom_id res chain seq x y z
N LYS A 1 -7.36 9.09 -6.15
CA LYS A 1 -7.98 9.89 -5.06
C LYS A 1 -8.43 8.92 -3.97
N ILE A 2 -8.10 9.17 -2.70
CA ILE A 2 -8.48 8.26 -1.60
C ILE A 2 -9.96 8.45 -1.25
N SER A 3 -10.69 7.37 -1.00
CA SER A 3 -12.10 7.46 -0.62
C SER A 3 -12.25 8.07 0.77
N LYS A 4 -13.17 9.03 0.94
CA LYS A 4 -13.54 9.63 2.24
C LYS A 4 -14.49 8.74 3.06
N ARG A 5 -14.99 7.64 2.49
CA ARG A 5 -15.88 6.69 3.18
C ARG A 5 -15.11 5.82 4.17
N GLY A 6 -15.75 5.44 5.27
CA GLY A 6 -15.18 4.59 6.33
C GLY A 6 -14.38 5.35 7.40
N SER A 7 -13.85 4.60 8.37
CA SER A 7 -13.18 5.13 9.56
C SER A 7 -11.96 6.01 9.22
N PRO A 8 -11.86 7.24 9.75
CA PRO A 8 -10.71 8.11 9.57
C PRO A 8 -9.44 7.54 10.20
N TYR A 9 -9.55 6.82 11.32
CA TYR A 9 -8.42 6.16 11.98
C TYR A 9 -7.83 5.07 11.10
N LEU A 10 -8.68 4.21 10.51
CA LEU A 10 -8.22 3.15 9.63
C LEU A 10 -7.50 3.71 8.39
N ARG A 11 -8.04 4.78 7.81
CA ARG A 11 -7.41 5.45 6.67
C ARG A 11 -6.02 6.00 7.02
N ARG A 12 -5.88 6.63 8.19
CA ARG A 12 -4.60 7.14 8.68
C ARG A 12 -3.61 6.00 8.96
N ALA A 13 -4.07 4.92 9.59
CA ALA A 13 -3.24 3.74 9.87
C ALA A 13 -2.70 3.11 8.58
N ILE A 14 -3.57 2.90 7.58
CA ILE A 14 -3.15 2.38 6.27
C ILE A 14 -2.15 3.32 5.59
N TRP A 15 -2.34 4.64 5.70
CA TRP A 15 -1.42 5.60 5.10
C TRP A 15 -0.01 5.56 5.72
N ILE A 16 0.06 5.45 7.05
CA ILE A 16 1.33 5.32 7.78
C ILE A 16 1.99 3.97 7.42
N ALA A 17 1.21 2.89 7.42
CA ALA A 17 1.70 1.57 7.04
C ALA A 17 2.21 1.53 5.59
N ALA A 18 1.50 2.16 4.66
CA ALA A 18 1.90 2.23 3.25
C ALA A 18 3.20 3.02 3.05
N ASN A 19 3.46 4.04 3.88
CA ASN A 19 4.72 4.76 3.87
C ASN A 19 5.88 3.83 4.20
N VAL A 20 5.78 3.09 5.31
CA VAL A 20 6.83 2.14 5.73
C VAL A 20 6.97 0.99 4.73
N ALA A 21 5.85 0.45 4.25
CA ALA A 21 5.83 -0.66 3.30
C ALA A 21 6.48 -0.31 1.96
N ALA A 22 6.38 0.93 1.49
CA ALA A 22 7.04 1.38 0.27
C ALA A 22 8.58 1.31 0.33
N PHE A 23 9.17 1.29 1.53
CA PHE A 23 10.62 1.18 1.72
C PHE A 23 11.06 -0.18 2.23
N LYS A 24 10.25 -0.86 3.05
CA LYS A 24 10.64 -2.11 3.71
C LYS A 24 10.31 -3.37 2.90
N ASP A 25 9.19 -3.35 2.16
CA ASP A 25 8.76 -4.49 1.35
C ASP A 25 9.31 -4.34 -0.07
N PRO A 26 10.13 -5.29 -0.56
CA PRO A 26 10.77 -5.17 -1.86
C PRO A 26 9.77 -5.22 -3.04
N ALA A 27 8.66 -5.94 -2.92
CA ALA A 27 7.62 -6.01 -3.95
C ALA A 27 6.83 -4.70 -4.04
N LEU A 28 6.50 -4.11 -2.89
CA LEU A 28 5.82 -2.80 -2.82
C LEU A 28 6.78 -1.66 -3.17
N SER A 29 8.05 -1.76 -2.83
CA SER A 29 9.08 -0.78 -3.18
C SER A 29 9.28 -0.70 -4.68
N LYS A 30 9.39 -1.84 -5.37
CA LYS A 30 9.46 -1.89 -6.85
C LYS A 30 8.23 -1.25 -7.49
N TYR A 31 7.05 -1.51 -6.95
CA TYR A 31 5.80 -0.87 -7.41
C TYR A 31 5.81 0.65 -7.21
N TYR A 32 6.25 1.11 -6.03
CA TYR A 32 6.38 2.52 -5.70
C TYR A 32 7.39 3.23 -6.61
N GLN A 33 8.58 2.66 -6.80
CA GLN A 33 9.61 3.19 -7.68
C GLN A 33 9.13 3.25 -9.13
N GLY A 34 8.44 2.21 -9.62
CA GLY A 34 7.84 2.22 -10.96
C GLY A 34 6.82 3.36 -11.15
N LEU A 35 6.05 3.71 -10.12
CA LEU A 35 5.14 4.85 -10.15
C LEU A 35 5.88 6.20 -10.14
N ARG A 36 6.99 6.30 -9.39
CA ARG A 36 7.84 7.50 -9.33
C ARG A 36 8.58 7.73 -10.65
N ASN A 37 9.11 6.67 -11.26
CA ASN A 37 9.77 6.72 -12.57
C ASN A 37 8.81 7.16 -13.69
N ARG A 38 7.52 6.85 -13.56
CA ARG A 38 6.45 7.34 -14.46
C ARG A 38 6.07 8.81 -14.22
N GLY A 39 6.80 9.53 -13.36
CA GLY A 39 6.57 10.94 -13.06
C GLY A 39 5.41 11.21 -12.10
N LYS A 40 4.83 10.19 -11.44
CA LYS A 40 3.70 10.43 -10.52
C LYS A 40 4.18 11.09 -9.22
N ALA A 41 3.39 12.06 -8.74
CA ALA A 41 3.61 12.70 -7.45
C ALA A 41 3.67 11.67 -6.30
N HIS A 42 4.49 11.96 -5.29
CA HIS A 42 4.73 11.06 -4.16
C HIS A 42 3.42 10.63 -3.49
N GLY A 43 2.52 11.58 -3.18
CA GLY A 43 1.22 11.27 -2.58
C GLY A 43 0.31 10.38 -3.44
N THR A 44 0.40 10.50 -4.77
CA THR A 44 -0.36 9.64 -5.69
C THR A 44 0.22 8.23 -5.73
N ALA A 45 1.55 8.10 -5.74
CA ALA A 45 2.22 6.80 -5.68
C ALA A 45 1.91 6.08 -4.36
N LEU A 46 1.97 6.81 -3.24
CA LEU A 46 1.68 6.26 -1.92
C LEU A 46 0.21 5.86 -1.76
N GLY A 47 -0.71 6.62 -2.35
CA GLY A 47 -2.12 6.23 -2.44
C GLY A 47 -2.35 4.93 -3.24
N ALA A 48 -1.55 4.67 -4.27
CA ALA A 48 -1.61 3.41 -5.01
C ALA A 48 -1.05 2.24 -4.20
N VAL A 49 0.08 2.45 -3.49
CA VAL A 49 0.64 1.47 -2.55
C VAL A 49 -0.37 1.15 -1.44
N ALA A 50 -0.99 2.18 -0.84
CA ALA A 50 -2.00 2.02 0.19
C ALA A 50 -3.16 1.13 -0.27
N ARG A 51 -3.66 1.33 -1.50
CA ARG A 51 -4.72 0.48 -2.07
C ARG A 51 -4.26 -0.98 -2.23
N LYS A 52 -3.04 -1.19 -2.70
CA LYS A 52 -2.46 -2.54 -2.85
C LYS A 52 -2.27 -3.21 -1.48
N LEU A 53 -1.82 -2.45 -0.49
CA LEU A 53 -1.68 -2.91 0.90
C LEU A 53 -3.02 -3.32 1.51
N THR A 54 -4.09 -2.54 1.30
CA THR A 54 -5.44 -2.91 1.79
C THR A 54 -5.91 -4.25 1.20
N ASN A 55 -5.66 -4.48 -0.09
CA ASN A 55 -6.01 -5.75 -0.73
C ASN A 55 -5.17 -6.91 -0.19
N ILE A 56 -3.88 -6.69 0.08
CA ILE A 56 -3.00 -7.69 0.71
C ILE A 56 -3.52 -8.05 2.11
N ILE A 57 -3.80 -7.05 2.95
CA ILE A 57 -4.35 -7.26 4.30
C ILE A 57 -5.65 -8.06 4.21
N PHE A 58 -6.53 -7.71 3.27
CA PHE A 58 -7.78 -8.42 3.08
C PHE A 58 -7.60 -9.88 2.62
N ALA A 59 -6.65 -10.15 1.71
CA ALA A 59 -6.32 -11.50 1.28
C ALA A 59 -5.73 -12.34 2.42
N VAL A 60 -4.82 -11.77 3.21
CA VAL A 60 -4.24 -12.42 4.40
C VAL A 60 -5.31 -12.76 5.42
N LEU A 61 -6.22 -11.83 5.71
CA LEU A 61 -7.31 -12.07 6.65
C LEU A 61 -8.33 -13.10 6.14
N ARG A 62 -8.56 -13.15 4.82
CA ARG A 62 -9.48 -14.10 4.19
C ARG A 62 -8.91 -15.51 4.17
N ASP A 63 -7.67 -15.65 3.68
CA ASP A 63 -7.06 -16.96 3.44
C ASP A 63 -6.29 -17.48 4.66
N ASN A 64 -6.10 -16.63 5.68
CA ASN A 64 -5.35 -16.90 6.90
C ASN A 64 -3.92 -17.44 6.64
N LYS A 65 -3.35 -17.02 5.50
CA LYS A 65 -2.00 -17.39 5.08
C LYS A 65 -1.03 -16.25 5.36
N ALA A 66 0.17 -16.61 5.79
CA ALA A 66 1.25 -15.65 5.97
C ALA A 66 1.54 -14.92 4.65
N TYR A 67 1.70 -13.59 4.73
CA TYR A 67 2.09 -12.79 3.58
C TYR A 67 3.54 -13.10 3.19
N ILE A 68 3.72 -13.63 1.99
CA ILE A 68 5.04 -13.85 1.39
C ILE A 68 5.18 -12.82 0.26
N PRO A 69 6.03 -11.78 0.43
CA PRO A 69 6.26 -10.81 -0.63
C PRO A 69 7.01 -11.51 -1.78
N ASN A 70 6.31 -11.76 -2.88
CA ASN A 70 6.92 -12.25 -4.12
C ASN A 70 7.65 -11.08 -4.80
N VAL A 71 8.98 -11.13 -4.79
CA VAL A 71 9.89 -10.10 -5.29
C VAL A 71 10.12 -10.21 -6.79
#